data_AF-A0A3V2HZP1-F1
#
_entry.id   AF-A0A3V2HZP1-F1
#
_cell.length_a   1.000
_cell.length_b   1.000
_cell.length_c   1.000
_cell.angle_alpha   90.00
_cell.angle_beta   90.00
_cell.angle_gamma   90.00
#
_symmetry.space_group_name_H-M   'P 1'
#
loop_
_entity.id
_entity.type
_entity.pdbx_description
1 polymer ?
#
loop_
_entity_poly.entity_id
_entity_poly.type
_entity_poly.pdbx_seq_one_letter_code
_entity_poly.pdbx_strand_id
1 'polypeptide(L)'
;MKPELYRAINNRDGAAMASIAGGNPEHGRVVNSDAERLVDALFMQLKQIFPAATQTNLRSDADERVAKQQWIAAFSENGIRTRKQLSAGMQKARSSQSPFWPSPGQFISWCREGSGALGVSVDDIMGEYWRWRKLVFRYPTSEQFPWRDKNPLYYHVCLELRRRGTEGQLSEKELIRAAGDILHDWEKRALAGKPIPPVRRALSAPSRDRGPTPAELLMAKYKQRKDAGLI
;
A
#
# COMPACT_ATOMS: atom_id res chain seq x y z
N MET A 1 -44.24 -18.45 21.45
CA MET A 1 -44.22 -17.90 20.08
C MET A 1 -45.09 -16.64 20.08
N LYS A 2 -44.55 -15.47 19.71
CA LYS A 2 -45.14 -14.16 20.10
C LYS A 2 -46.28 -13.73 19.16
N PRO A 3 -47.42 -13.21 19.68
CA PRO A 3 -48.63 -12.85 18.91
C PRO A 3 -48.42 -11.71 17.88
N GLU A 4 -47.34 -10.94 18.04
CA GLU A 4 -46.92 -9.88 17.12
C GLU A 4 -46.57 -10.37 15.71
N LEU A 5 -46.04 -11.59 15.58
CA LEU A 5 -45.55 -12.14 14.31
C LEU A 5 -46.71 -12.51 13.36
N TYR A 6 -47.84 -12.94 13.91
CA TYR A 6 -49.06 -13.23 13.15
C TYR A 6 -49.71 -11.97 12.56
N ARG A 7 -49.65 -10.84 13.28
CA ARG A 7 -50.18 -9.56 12.79
C ARG A 7 -49.35 -9.02 11.62
N ALA A 8 -48.03 -9.14 11.67
CA ALA A 8 -47.14 -8.70 10.60
C ALA A 8 -47.32 -9.51 9.30
N ILE A 9 -47.56 -10.82 9.39
CA ILE A 9 -47.83 -11.69 8.23
C ILE A 9 -49.15 -11.32 7.54
N ASN A 10 -50.21 -11.08 8.32
CA ASN A 10 -51.55 -10.85 7.78
C ASN A 10 -51.65 -9.48 7.06
N ASN A 11 -50.83 -8.51 7.46
CA ASN A 11 -50.82 -7.17 6.86
C ASN A 11 -49.81 -7.02 5.71
N ARG A 12 -49.10 -8.10 5.32
CA ARG A 12 -48.02 -8.09 4.30
C ARG A 12 -47.02 -6.94 4.50
N ASP A 13 -46.77 -6.58 5.76
CA ASP A 13 -45.91 -5.46 6.09
C ASP A 13 -44.46 -5.94 6.18
N GLY A 14 -43.76 -5.85 5.04
CA GLY A 14 -42.37 -6.30 4.91
C GLY A 14 -41.40 -5.57 5.85
N ALA A 15 -41.74 -4.35 6.29
CA ALA A 15 -40.92 -3.56 7.19
C ALA A 15 -40.96 -4.10 8.63
N ALA A 16 -42.15 -4.50 9.11
CA ALA A 16 -42.30 -5.12 10.43
C ALA A 16 -41.61 -6.49 10.51
N MET A 17 -41.63 -7.24 9.40
CA MET A 17 -40.94 -8.53 9.29
C MET A 17 -39.41 -8.38 9.33
N ALA A 18 -38.86 -7.36 8.66
CA ALA A 18 -37.43 -7.07 8.65
C ALA A 18 -36.89 -6.69 10.04
N SER A 19 -37.68 -5.97 10.84
CA SER A 19 -37.30 -5.56 12.20
C SER A 19 -37.28 -6.74 13.19
N ILE A 20 -38.20 -7.70 13.05
CA ILE A 20 -38.30 -8.87 13.94
C ILE A 20 -37.25 -9.95 13.59
N ALA A 21 -36.78 -10.00 12.33
CA ALA A 21 -35.85 -11.02 11.85
C ALA A 21 -34.38 -10.81 12.27
N GLY A 22 -34.06 -9.77 13.06
CA GLY A 22 -32.72 -9.61 13.66
C GLY A 22 -31.58 -9.47 12.64
N GLY A 23 -31.88 -9.01 11.42
CA GLY A 23 -30.89 -8.71 10.40
C GLY A 23 -30.24 -7.36 10.68
N ASN A 24 -29.19 -7.36 11.51
CA ASN A 24 -28.33 -6.22 11.76
C ASN A 24 -27.70 -5.73 10.44
N PRO A 25 -28.05 -4.55 9.89
CA PRO A 25 -27.37 -4.00 8.71
C PRO A 25 -26.10 -3.26 9.15
N GLU A 26 -25.24 -3.93 9.91
CA GLU A 26 -23.96 -3.41 10.43
C GLU A 26 -22.76 -3.95 9.63
N HIS A 27 -22.92 -4.15 8.32
CA HIS A 27 -21.77 -4.42 7.45
C HIS A 27 -21.85 -3.58 6.17
N GLY A 28 -21.07 -2.49 6.18
CA GLY A 28 -20.41 -2.02 4.97
C GLY A 28 -20.90 -0.71 4.41
N ARG A 29 -20.62 0.41 5.10
CA ARG A 29 -20.46 1.72 4.44
C ARG A 29 -19.79 2.77 5.34
N VAL A 30 -18.67 2.42 5.98
CA VAL A 30 -17.70 3.45 6.37
C VAL A 30 -16.91 3.83 5.12
N VAL A 31 -17.60 4.42 4.14
CA VAL A 31 -16.90 5.20 3.12
C VAL A 31 -16.42 6.42 3.88
N ASN A 32 -15.12 6.46 4.13
CA ASN A 32 -14.45 7.49 4.89
C ASN A 32 -14.98 8.88 4.47
N SER A 33 -15.64 9.60 5.38
CA SER A 33 -16.29 10.88 5.09
C SER A 33 -15.34 11.91 4.48
N ASP A 34 -14.05 11.78 4.75
CA ASP A 34 -13.01 12.63 4.19
C ASP A 34 -12.71 12.27 2.73
N ALA A 35 -12.82 10.99 2.36
CA ALA A 35 -12.67 10.54 0.97
C ALA A 35 -13.82 11.00 0.09
N GLU A 36 -15.06 10.99 0.59
CA GLU A 36 -16.23 11.52 -0.14
C GLU A 36 -16.05 13.02 -0.41
N ARG A 37 -15.69 13.81 0.61
CA ARG A 37 -15.43 15.25 0.47
C ARG A 37 -14.31 15.56 -0.52
N LEU A 38 -13.24 14.78 -0.52
CA LEU A 38 -12.13 14.95 -1.45
C LEU A 38 -12.54 14.65 -2.90
N VAL A 39 -13.33 13.60 -3.11
CA VAL A 39 -13.83 13.24 -4.44
C VAL A 39 -14.88 14.23 -4.93
N ASP A 40 -15.74 14.75 -4.05
CA ASP A 40 -16.68 15.82 -4.39
C ASP A 40 -15.95 17.08 -4.90
N ALA A 41 -14.94 17.53 -4.15
CA ALA A 41 -14.12 18.66 -4.56
C ALA A 41 -13.39 18.39 -5.90
N LEU A 42 -12.86 17.19 -6.08
CA LEU A 42 -12.20 16.77 -7.32
C LEU A 42 -13.17 16.82 -8.51
N PHE A 43 -14.38 16.29 -8.35
CA PHE A 43 -15.41 16.29 -9.39
C PHE A 43 -15.83 17.70 -9.78
N MET A 44 -16.00 18.61 -8.82
CA MET A 44 -16.28 20.02 -9.11
C MET A 44 -15.18 20.65 -9.96
N GLN A 45 -13.91 20.41 -9.62
CA GLN A 45 -12.79 20.97 -10.38
C GLN A 45 -12.64 20.34 -11.77
N LEU A 46 -12.81 19.02 -11.89
CA LEU A 46 -12.77 18.34 -13.18
C LEU A 46 -13.88 18.83 -14.12
N LYS A 47 -15.09 19.15 -13.59
CA LYS A 47 -16.21 19.72 -14.38
C LYS A 47 -15.89 21.08 -14.97
N GLN A 48 -15.05 21.87 -14.31
CA GLN A 48 -14.60 23.16 -14.82
C GLN A 48 -13.57 23.02 -15.96
N ILE A 49 -12.75 21.94 -15.93
CA ILE A 49 -11.70 21.70 -16.92
C ILE A 49 -12.25 21.04 -18.18
N PHE A 50 -13.22 20.14 -18.03
CA PHE A 50 -13.78 19.35 -19.12
C PHE A 50 -15.22 19.78 -19.43
N PRO A 51 -15.44 20.78 -20.30
CA PRO A 51 -16.77 21.31 -20.58
C PRO A 51 -17.74 20.29 -21.22
N ALA A 52 -17.24 19.22 -21.85
CA ALA A 52 -18.08 18.15 -22.40
C ALA A 52 -18.55 17.12 -21.35
N ALA A 53 -18.13 17.26 -20.09
CA ALA A 53 -18.49 16.34 -18.99
C ALA A 53 -19.98 16.28 -18.72
N THR A 54 -20.67 17.41 -18.85
CA THR A 54 -22.12 17.54 -18.66
C THR A 54 -22.93 16.89 -19.79
N GLN A 55 -22.29 16.56 -20.92
CA GLN A 55 -22.98 16.05 -22.11
C GLN A 55 -23.00 14.52 -22.21
N THR A 56 -22.15 13.80 -21.46
CA THR A 56 -21.95 12.35 -21.58
C THR A 56 -22.54 11.56 -20.40
N ASN A 57 -21.84 11.46 -19.26
CA ASN A 57 -22.18 10.52 -18.17
C ASN A 57 -22.60 11.18 -16.84
N LEU A 58 -22.65 12.52 -16.76
CA LEU A 58 -22.96 13.27 -15.52
C LEU A 58 -24.22 14.13 -15.71
N ARG A 59 -25.24 13.59 -16.37
CA ARG A 59 -26.46 14.34 -16.74
C ARG A 59 -27.41 14.57 -15.56
N SER A 60 -27.40 13.68 -14.56
CA SER A 60 -28.24 13.78 -13.37
C SER A 60 -27.42 13.60 -12.08
N ASP A 61 -27.92 14.13 -10.97
CA ASP A 61 -27.31 13.95 -9.65
C ASP A 61 -27.22 12.47 -9.25
N ALA A 62 -28.13 11.62 -9.73
CA ALA A 62 -28.10 10.19 -9.49
C ALA A 62 -26.91 9.52 -10.20
N ASP A 63 -26.65 9.87 -11.47
CA ASP A 63 -25.53 9.34 -12.25
C ASP A 63 -24.18 9.79 -11.67
N GLU A 64 -24.11 11.04 -11.21
CA GLU A 64 -22.92 11.57 -10.55
C GLU A 64 -22.61 10.84 -9.24
N ARG A 65 -23.63 10.50 -8.44
CA ARG A 65 -23.43 9.72 -7.20
C ARG A 65 -22.86 8.33 -7.48
N VAL A 66 -23.33 7.66 -8.53
CA VAL A 66 -22.82 6.35 -8.94
C VAL A 66 -21.38 6.48 -9.44
N ALA A 67 -21.09 7.48 -10.28
CA ALA A 67 -19.75 7.75 -10.77
C ALA A 67 -18.75 8.05 -9.63
N LYS A 68 -19.14 8.86 -8.64
CA LYS A 68 -18.33 9.16 -7.46
C LYS A 68 -18.00 7.89 -6.66
N GLN A 69 -18.99 7.02 -6.46
CA GLN A 69 -18.76 5.74 -5.77
C GLN A 69 -17.76 4.87 -6.51
N GLN A 70 -17.85 4.77 -7.84
CA GLN A 70 -16.88 4.05 -8.64
C GLN A 70 -15.48 4.67 -8.55
N TRP A 71 -15.36 6.00 -8.57
CA TRP A 71 -14.08 6.68 -8.42
C TRP A 71 -13.45 6.47 -7.04
N ILE A 72 -14.25 6.53 -5.97
CA ILE A 72 -13.78 6.24 -4.61
C ILE A 72 -13.26 4.80 -4.51
N ALA A 73 -14.00 3.83 -5.05
CA ALA A 73 -13.58 2.44 -5.10
C ALA A 73 -12.27 2.30 -5.89
N ALA A 74 -12.22 2.86 -7.10
CA ALA A 74 -11.04 2.80 -7.96
C ALA A 74 -9.81 3.43 -7.29
N PHE A 75 -9.95 4.57 -6.62
CA PHE A 75 -8.86 5.21 -5.87
C PHE A 75 -8.37 4.37 -4.70
N SER A 76 -9.29 3.78 -3.93
CA SER A 76 -8.94 2.92 -2.80
C SER A 76 -8.18 1.67 -3.25
N GLU A 77 -8.66 1.01 -4.32
CA GLU A 77 -8.05 -0.17 -4.93
C GLU A 77 -6.67 0.13 -5.54
N ASN A 78 -6.52 1.31 -6.14
CA ASN A 78 -5.29 1.70 -6.84
C ASN A 78 -4.30 2.48 -5.97
N GLY A 79 -4.58 2.65 -4.68
CA GLY A 79 -3.68 3.28 -3.71
C GLY A 79 -3.56 4.80 -3.82
N ILE A 80 -4.53 5.48 -4.45
CA ILE A 80 -4.56 6.95 -4.50
C ILE A 80 -5.09 7.46 -3.16
N ARG A 81 -4.17 7.86 -2.27
CA ARG A 81 -4.49 8.21 -0.87
C ARG A 81 -3.99 9.59 -0.44
N THR A 82 -3.24 10.29 -1.28
CA THR A 82 -2.64 11.57 -0.92
C THR A 82 -3.17 12.73 -1.77
N ARG A 83 -3.26 13.92 -1.15
CA ARG A 83 -3.61 15.16 -1.86
C ARG A 83 -2.60 15.48 -2.98
N LYS A 84 -1.34 15.09 -2.81
CA LYS A 84 -0.27 15.31 -3.80
C LYS A 84 -0.50 14.52 -5.08
N GLN A 85 -0.90 13.24 -4.99
CA GLN A 85 -1.30 12.43 -6.14
C GLN A 85 -2.48 13.04 -6.90
N LEU A 86 -3.51 13.50 -6.18
CA LEU A 86 -4.66 14.18 -6.79
C LEU A 86 -4.26 15.50 -7.45
N SER A 87 -3.39 16.29 -6.82
CA SER A 87 -2.89 17.55 -7.38
C SER A 87 -2.08 17.33 -8.67
N ALA A 88 -1.25 16.28 -8.72
CA ALA A 88 -0.52 15.89 -9.93
C ALA A 88 -1.48 15.48 -11.06
N GLY A 89 -2.51 14.67 -10.73
CA GLY A 89 -3.57 14.31 -11.68
C GLY A 89 -4.30 15.54 -12.22
N MET A 90 -4.62 16.51 -11.35
CA MET A 90 -5.26 17.78 -11.72
C MET A 90 -4.38 18.71 -12.54
N GLN A 91 -3.06 18.68 -12.34
CA GLN A 91 -2.13 19.42 -13.19
C GLN A 91 -2.17 18.87 -14.62
N LYS A 92 -2.09 17.55 -14.77
CA LYS A 92 -2.15 16.91 -16.08
C LYS A 92 -3.53 17.04 -16.74
N ALA A 93 -4.61 17.00 -15.95
CA ALA A 93 -5.95 17.27 -16.43
C ALA A 93 -6.07 18.66 -17.07
N ARG A 94 -5.48 19.70 -16.45
CA ARG A 94 -5.46 21.07 -17.02
C ARG A 94 -4.62 21.19 -18.29
N SER A 95 -3.57 20.39 -18.43
CA SER A 95 -2.74 20.33 -19.64
C SER A 95 -3.31 19.43 -20.74
N SER A 96 -4.38 18.69 -20.45
CA SER A 96 -5.05 17.84 -21.43
C SER A 96 -5.73 18.69 -22.49
N GLN A 97 -5.46 18.39 -23.77
CA GLN A 97 -6.15 19.03 -24.90
C GLN A 97 -7.52 18.39 -25.20
N SER A 98 -7.83 17.25 -24.55
CA SER A 98 -9.12 16.59 -24.70
C SER A 98 -10.21 17.33 -23.93
N PRO A 99 -11.37 17.67 -24.56
CA PRO A 99 -12.50 18.26 -23.87
C PRO A 99 -13.36 17.23 -23.11
N PHE A 100 -13.08 15.93 -23.27
CA PHE A 100 -13.85 14.84 -22.69
C PHE A 100 -13.40 14.47 -21.28
N TRP A 101 -14.36 14.05 -20.45
CA TRP A 101 -14.10 13.57 -19.11
C TRP A 101 -13.18 12.33 -19.12
N PRO A 102 -12.11 12.30 -18.30
CA PRO A 102 -11.22 11.14 -18.25
C PRO A 102 -11.91 9.93 -17.61
N SER A 103 -11.53 8.73 -18.04
CA SER A 103 -11.93 7.51 -17.31
C SER A 103 -11.25 7.46 -15.92
N PRO A 104 -11.81 6.72 -14.94
CA PRO A 104 -11.15 6.55 -13.63
C PRO A 104 -9.71 6.05 -13.78
N GLY A 105 -9.48 5.05 -14.66
CA GLY A 105 -8.15 4.51 -14.91
C GLY A 105 -7.18 5.52 -15.53
N GLN A 106 -7.66 6.37 -16.43
CA GLN A 106 -6.86 7.44 -17.04
C GLN A 106 -6.50 8.52 -16.02
N PHE A 107 -7.44 8.91 -15.16
CA PHE A 107 -7.13 9.89 -14.11
C PHE A 107 -6.16 9.30 -13.07
N ILE A 108 -6.33 8.02 -12.70
CA ILE A 108 -5.40 7.29 -11.84
C ILE A 108 -4.00 7.24 -12.47
N SER A 109 -3.88 7.03 -13.78
CA SER A 109 -2.57 7.07 -14.44
C SER A 109 -1.92 8.44 -14.32
N TRP A 110 -2.68 9.54 -14.45
CA TRP A 110 -2.16 10.89 -14.24
C TRP A 110 -1.74 11.16 -12.79
N CYS A 111 -2.51 10.66 -11.82
CA CYS A 111 -2.12 10.70 -10.40
C CYS A 111 -0.82 9.92 -10.15
N ARG A 112 -0.65 8.79 -10.84
CA ARG A 112 0.55 7.94 -10.77
C ARG A 112 1.72 8.47 -11.55
N GLU A 113 1.52 9.27 -12.58
CA GLU A 113 2.63 9.93 -13.28
C GLU A 113 3.29 11.00 -12.39
N GLY A 114 2.60 11.51 -11.37
CA GLY A 114 3.24 12.21 -10.24
C GLY A 114 4.01 11.30 -9.27
N SER A 115 3.87 9.98 -9.43
CA SER A 115 4.49 8.86 -8.67
C SER A 115 5.46 8.04 -9.55
N GLY A 116 5.73 8.50 -10.78
CA GLY A 116 6.66 7.94 -11.75
C GLY A 116 6.36 6.53 -12.27
N ALA A 117 7.24 6.02 -13.13
CA ALA A 117 6.99 4.84 -14.00
C ALA A 117 6.77 3.52 -13.24
N LEU A 118 7.19 3.47 -11.97
CA LEU A 118 7.10 2.30 -11.10
C LEU A 118 5.87 2.30 -10.20
N GLY A 119 5.05 3.37 -10.24
CA GLY A 119 3.82 3.48 -9.45
C GLY A 119 4.07 3.57 -7.94
N VAL A 120 5.27 3.99 -7.52
CA VAL A 120 5.69 4.10 -6.11
C VAL A 120 6.16 5.53 -5.87
N SER A 121 5.58 6.20 -4.88
CA SER A 121 6.00 7.56 -4.54
C SER A 121 7.18 7.60 -3.56
N VAL A 122 7.83 8.77 -3.45
CA VAL A 122 8.86 9.01 -2.42
C VAL A 122 8.29 8.83 -1.01
N ASP A 123 7.04 9.24 -0.78
CA ASP A 123 6.38 9.09 0.51
C ASP A 123 6.16 7.61 0.86
N ASP A 124 5.83 6.76 -0.13
CA ASP A 124 5.73 5.32 0.05
C ASP A 124 7.07 4.69 0.43
N ILE A 125 8.16 5.10 -0.26
CA ILE A 125 9.52 4.64 0.06
C ILE A 125 9.90 5.04 1.47
N MET A 126 9.68 6.30 1.85
CA MET A 126 10.04 6.79 3.19
C MET A 126 9.23 6.08 4.27
N GLY A 127 7.93 5.88 4.06
CA GLY A 127 7.09 5.14 4.99
C GLY A 127 7.57 3.69 5.18
N GLU A 128 7.91 3.02 4.07
CA GLU A 128 8.43 1.65 4.11
C GLU A 128 9.83 1.57 4.74
N TYR A 129 10.70 2.54 4.46
CA TYR A 129 12.03 2.65 5.03
C TYR A 129 11.98 2.77 6.56
N TRP A 130 11.11 3.64 7.09
CA TRP A 130 10.93 3.78 8.53
C TRP A 130 10.32 2.53 9.17
N ARG A 131 9.36 1.88 8.50
CA ARG A 131 8.79 0.59 8.94
C ARG A 131 9.87 -0.48 9.04
N TRP A 132 10.70 -0.60 8.00
CA TRP A 132 11.81 -1.54 7.98
C TRP A 132 12.83 -1.21 9.06
N ARG A 133 13.32 0.04 9.19
CA ARG A 133 14.25 0.42 10.26
C ARG A 133 13.73 0.10 11.66
N LYS A 134 12.44 0.32 11.91
CA LYS A 134 11.80 0.03 13.20
C LYS A 134 11.72 -1.48 13.47
N LEU A 135 11.54 -2.31 12.45
CA LEU A 135 11.28 -3.74 12.61
C LEU A 135 12.45 -4.63 12.21
N VAL A 136 13.57 -4.07 11.72
CA VAL A 136 14.70 -4.83 11.18
C VAL A 136 15.26 -5.83 12.18
N PHE A 137 15.25 -5.50 13.48
CA PHE A 137 15.72 -6.38 14.54
C PHE A 137 14.89 -7.66 14.71
N ARG A 138 13.64 -7.69 14.20
CA ARG A 138 12.77 -8.87 14.26
C ARG A 138 13.08 -9.91 13.18
N TYR A 139 13.88 -9.54 12.18
CA TYR A 139 14.19 -10.40 11.05
C TYR A 139 15.70 -10.64 11.00
N PRO A 140 16.16 -11.89 10.79
CA PRO A 140 17.59 -12.20 10.71
C PRO A 140 18.32 -11.41 9.61
N THR A 141 17.64 -11.15 8.50
CA THR A 141 18.19 -10.42 7.35
C THR A 141 17.12 -9.55 6.69
N SER A 142 17.56 -8.54 5.94
CA SER A 142 16.64 -7.68 5.16
C SER A 142 15.98 -8.42 4.00
N GLU A 143 16.55 -9.55 3.55
CA GLU A 143 15.98 -10.45 2.54
C GLU A 143 14.76 -11.23 3.06
N GLN A 144 14.66 -11.40 4.39
CA GLN A 144 13.54 -12.07 5.06
C GLN A 144 12.47 -11.08 5.53
N PHE A 145 12.71 -9.77 5.42
CA PHE A 145 11.75 -8.75 5.77
C PHE A 145 10.54 -8.80 4.81
N PRO A 146 9.29 -8.72 5.32
CA PRO A 146 8.10 -8.73 4.48
C PRO A 146 7.87 -7.35 3.87
N TRP A 147 8.56 -7.06 2.77
CA TRP A 147 8.38 -5.85 1.97
C TRP A 147 6.94 -5.70 1.49
N ARG A 148 6.44 -4.46 1.48
CA ARG A 148 5.07 -4.12 1.06
C ARG A 148 4.79 -4.71 -0.32
N ASP A 149 3.63 -5.37 -0.45
CA ASP A 149 3.14 -6.04 -1.67
C ASP A 149 4.13 -7.03 -2.30
N LYS A 150 5.11 -7.52 -1.52
CA LYS A 150 6.25 -8.31 -2.00
C LYS A 150 7.03 -7.62 -3.13
N ASN A 151 6.98 -6.29 -3.19
CA ASN A 151 7.63 -5.50 -4.24
C ASN A 151 9.14 -5.42 -3.99
N PRO A 152 9.99 -5.97 -4.88
CA PRO A 152 11.45 -5.94 -4.72
C PRO A 152 12.06 -4.54 -4.77
N LEU A 153 11.34 -3.54 -5.31
CA LEU A 153 11.81 -2.15 -5.37
C LEU A 153 12.14 -1.63 -3.97
N TYR A 154 11.23 -1.86 -3.01
CA TYR A 154 11.41 -1.37 -1.64
C TYR A 154 12.68 -1.94 -1.00
N TYR A 155 12.99 -3.22 -1.25
CA TYR A 155 14.22 -3.85 -0.76
C TYR A 155 15.45 -3.11 -1.25
N HIS A 156 15.57 -2.91 -2.57
CA HIS A 156 16.76 -2.28 -3.16
C HIS A 156 16.88 -0.82 -2.75
N VAL A 157 15.79 -0.07 -2.83
CA VAL A 157 15.78 1.36 -2.52
C VAL A 157 16.05 1.61 -1.04
N CYS A 158 15.43 0.86 -0.12
CA CYS A 158 15.62 1.09 1.32
C CYS A 158 17.03 0.72 1.79
N LEU A 159 17.62 -0.34 1.25
CA LEU A 159 19.01 -0.70 1.55
C LEU A 159 19.98 0.36 1.04
N GLU A 160 19.78 0.82 -0.19
CA GLU A 160 20.59 1.89 -0.77
C GLU A 160 20.45 3.19 0.02
N LEU A 161 19.23 3.54 0.42
CA LEU A 161 18.94 4.71 1.23
C LEU A 161 19.62 4.65 2.61
N ARG A 162 19.62 3.47 3.26
CA ARG A 162 20.35 3.27 4.53
C ARG A 162 21.85 3.46 4.33
N ARG A 163 22.40 2.95 3.25
CA ARG A 163 23.83 3.07 2.93
C ARG A 163 24.20 4.54 2.72
N ARG A 164 23.51 5.24 1.81
CA ARG A 164 23.75 6.67 1.53
C ARG A 164 23.52 7.55 2.76
N GLY A 165 22.48 7.26 3.54
CA GLY A 165 22.18 7.98 4.78
C GLY A 165 23.25 7.80 5.86
N THR A 166 23.82 6.59 5.99
CA THR A 166 24.86 6.30 6.99
C THR A 166 26.22 6.88 6.59
N GLU A 167 26.62 6.73 5.33
CA GLU A 167 27.89 7.24 4.81
C GLU A 167 27.91 8.78 4.76
N GLY A 168 26.79 9.40 4.36
CA GLY A 168 26.68 10.85 4.20
C GLY A 168 26.15 11.61 5.42
N GLN A 169 25.83 10.91 6.52
CA GLN A 169 25.20 11.49 7.72
C GLN A 169 24.00 12.41 7.39
N LEU A 170 23.17 11.97 6.45
CA LEU A 170 22.12 12.80 5.86
C LEU A 170 21.06 13.20 6.90
N SER A 171 20.66 14.46 6.89
CA SER A 171 19.47 14.94 7.58
C SER A 171 18.20 14.32 7.00
N GLU A 172 17.08 14.40 7.72
CA GLU A 172 15.80 13.87 7.24
C GLU A 172 15.38 14.47 5.88
N LYS A 173 15.60 15.78 5.68
CA LYS A 173 15.29 16.46 4.40
C LYS A 173 16.17 15.93 3.25
N GLU A 174 17.45 15.70 3.53
CA GLU A 174 18.39 15.15 2.54
C GLU A 174 18.09 13.69 2.24
N LEU A 175 17.62 12.93 3.24
CA LEU A 175 17.19 11.55 3.06
C LEU A 175 15.97 11.45 2.15
N ILE A 176 14.98 12.33 2.31
CA ILE A 176 13.82 12.42 1.41
C ILE A 176 14.27 12.78 -0.02
N ARG A 177 15.21 13.72 -0.17
CA ARG A 177 15.77 14.06 -1.48
C ARG A 177 16.48 12.85 -2.11
N ALA A 178 17.34 12.17 -1.35
CA ALA A 178 18.05 10.98 -1.81
C ALA A 178 17.10 9.84 -2.21
N ALA A 179 15.98 9.67 -1.49
CA ALA A 179 14.95 8.71 -1.87
C ALA A 179 14.30 9.05 -3.23
N GLY A 180 14.06 10.34 -3.50
CA GLY A 180 13.61 10.82 -4.81
C GLY A 180 14.62 10.55 -5.93
N ASP A 181 15.89 10.85 -5.69
CA ASP A 181 16.96 10.62 -6.68
C ASP A 181 17.12 9.13 -7.01
N ILE A 182 17.13 8.27 -5.99
CA ILE A 182 17.21 6.81 -6.17
C ILE A 182 15.99 6.31 -6.95
N LEU A 183 14.77 6.72 -6.59
CA LEU A 183 13.56 6.33 -7.28
C LEU A 183 13.60 6.72 -8.77
N HIS A 184 14.03 7.95 -9.07
CA HIS A 184 14.18 8.43 -10.45
C HIS A 184 15.14 7.57 -11.28
N ASP A 185 16.27 7.15 -10.70
CA ASP A 185 17.21 6.26 -11.38
C ASP A 185 16.63 4.86 -11.63
N TRP A 186 15.83 4.35 -10.69
CA TRP A 186 15.10 3.09 -10.86
C TRP A 186 14.03 3.18 -11.95
N GLU A 187 13.32 4.31 -12.05
CA GLU A 187 12.33 4.56 -13.09
C GLU A 187 12.97 4.63 -14.48
N LYS A 188 14.10 5.34 -14.63
CA LYS A 188 14.87 5.33 -15.89
C LYS A 188 15.28 3.92 -16.29
N ARG A 189 15.71 3.09 -15.34
CA ARG A 189 16.05 1.68 -15.57
C ARG A 189 14.84 0.89 -16.07
N ALA A 190 13.69 1.06 -15.43
CA ALA A 190 12.46 0.39 -15.80
C ALA A 190 11.99 0.80 -17.21
N LEU A 191 12.05 2.10 -17.53
CA LEU A 191 11.73 2.63 -18.86
C LEU A 191 12.70 2.11 -19.93
N ALA A 192 13.95 1.83 -19.58
CA ALA A 192 14.91 1.16 -20.46
C ALA A 192 14.66 -0.36 -20.61
N GLY A 193 13.54 -0.88 -20.11
CA GLY A 193 13.18 -2.30 -20.20
C GLY A 193 13.96 -3.22 -19.25
N LYS A 194 14.70 -2.67 -18.27
CA LYS A 194 15.44 -3.47 -17.29
C LYS A 194 14.52 -3.73 -16.08
N PRO A 195 14.11 -4.99 -15.81
CA PRO A 195 13.24 -5.29 -14.70
C PRO A 195 13.96 -5.09 -13.35
N ILE A 196 13.17 -4.86 -12.30
CA ILE A 196 13.70 -4.80 -10.93
C ILE A 196 14.18 -6.21 -10.53
N PRO A 197 15.43 -6.37 -10.07
CA PRO A 197 15.94 -7.68 -9.66
C PRO A 197 15.13 -8.28 -8.50
N PRO A 198 14.85 -9.59 -8.49
CA PRO A 198 14.19 -10.23 -7.37
C PRO A 198 15.08 -10.22 -6.12
N VAL A 199 14.46 -10.20 -4.94
CA VAL A 199 15.16 -10.38 -3.66
C VAL A 199 15.63 -11.84 -3.56
N ARG A 200 16.95 -12.05 -3.66
CA ARG A 200 17.56 -13.37 -3.51
C ARG A 200 17.84 -13.61 -2.04
N ARG A 201 17.51 -14.80 -1.54
CA ARG A 201 17.85 -15.22 -0.18
C ARG A 201 19.18 -15.93 -0.18
N ALA A 202 20.10 -15.51 0.69
CA ALA A 202 21.32 -16.27 0.94
C ALA A 202 20.96 -17.68 1.42
N LEU A 203 21.45 -18.70 0.71
CA LEU A 203 21.36 -20.08 1.19
C LEU A 203 22.20 -20.21 2.45
N SER A 204 21.72 -20.98 3.42
CA SER A 204 22.54 -21.35 4.57
C SER A 204 23.83 -21.99 4.08
N ALA A 205 24.96 -21.54 4.64
CA ALA A 205 26.24 -22.17 4.34
C ALA A 205 26.12 -23.67 4.66
N PRO A 206 26.62 -24.56 3.78
CA PRO A 206 26.58 -25.99 4.05
C PRO A 206 27.25 -26.27 5.40
N SER A 207 26.57 -27.05 6.24
CA SER A 207 27.09 -27.45 7.54
C SER A 207 28.33 -28.32 7.29
N ARG A 208 29.52 -27.74 7.45
CA ARG A 208 30.76 -28.50 7.52
C ARG A 208 30.84 -29.13 8.90
N ASP A 209 31.10 -30.43 8.99
CA ASP A 209 31.45 -31.07 10.27
C ASP A 209 32.72 -30.41 10.81
N ARG A 210 32.56 -29.55 11.83
CA ARG A 210 33.69 -28.82 12.45
C ARG A 210 34.38 -29.64 13.56
N GLY A 211 33.99 -30.91 13.71
CA GLY A 211 34.35 -31.71 14.87
C GLY A 211 33.75 -31.15 16.17
N PRO A 212 33.96 -31.83 17.30
CA PRO A 212 33.48 -31.35 18.59
C PRO A 212 34.22 -30.06 18.99
N THR A 213 33.45 -29.07 19.44
CA THR A 213 33.98 -27.83 19.99
C THR A 213 34.76 -28.08 21.28
N PRO A 214 35.71 -27.21 21.66
CA PRO A 214 36.41 -27.31 22.94
C PRO A 214 35.46 -27.36 24.16
N ALA A 215 34.32 -26.66 24.08
CA ALA A 215 33.28 -26.69 25.11
C ALA A 215 32.61 -28.07 25.20
N GLU A 216 32.29 -28.69 24.07
CA GLU A 216 31.74 -30.05 24.03
C GLU A 216 32.74 -31.09 24.54
N LEU A 217 34.04 -30.94 24.21
CA LEU A 217 35.10 -31.80 24.75
C LEU A 217 35.23 -31.68 26.28
N LEU A 218 35.17 -30.45 26.81
CA LEU A 218 35.18 -30.21 28.25
C LEU A 218 33.93 -30.77 28.93
N MET A 219 32.76 -30.61 28.32
CA MET A 219 31.50 -31.16 28.82
C MET A 219 31.51 -32.70 28.82
N ALA A 220 32.10 -33.32 27.79
CA ALA A 220 32.29 -34.77 27.73
C ALA A 220 33.24 -35.26 28.82
N LYS A 221 34.36 -34.57 29.06
CA LYS A 221 35.27 -34.86 30.18
C LYS A 221 34.58 -34.70 31.53
N TYR A 222 33.78 -33.65 31.70
CA TYR A 222 33.00 -33.45 32.93
C TYR A 222 32.03 -34.60 33.18
N LYS A 223 31.25 -35.00 32.18
CA LYS A 223 30.33 -36.15 32.27
C LYS A 223 31.08 -37.43 32.64
N GLN A 224 32.19 -37.73 31.97
CA GLN A 224 33.03 -38.89 32.32
C GLN A 224 33.49 -38.88 33.78
N ARG A 225 33.93 -37.72 34.29
CA ARG A 225 34.39 -37.61 35.67
C ARG A 225 33.24 -37.76 36.68
N LYS A 226 32.06 -37.25 36.35
CA LYS A 226 30.85 -37.41 37.15
C LYS A 226 30.38 -38.87 37.20
N ASP A 227 30.34 -39.54 36.04
CA ASP A 227 29.93 -40.95 35.94
C ASP A 227 30.92 -41.88 36.66
N ALA A 228 32.21 -41.49 36.72
CA ALA A 228 33.24 -42.18 37.49
C ALA A 228 33.26 -41.82 38.99
N GLY A 229 32.35 -40.98 39.48
CA GLY A 229 32.26 -40.58 40.89
C GLY A 229 33.42 -39.72 41.39
N LEU A 230 34.17 -39.08 40.49
CA LEU A 230 35.34 -38.24 40.81
C LEU A 230 34.96 -36.78 41.09
N ILE A 231 33.70 -36.40 40.88
CA ILE A 231 33.10 -35.07 41.10
C ILE A 231 31.62 -35.25 41.44
#